data_AF-A0A7V4KRS4-F1
#
_entry.id   AF-A0A7V4KRS4-F1
#
_cell.length_a   1.000
_cell.length_b   1.000
_cell.length_c   1.000
_cell.angle_alpha   90.00
_cell.angle_beta   90.00
_cell.angle_gamma   90.00
#
_symmetry.space_group_name_H-M   'P 1'
#
loop_
_entity.id
_entity.type
_entity.pdbx_description
1 polymer ?
#
loop_
_entity_poly.entity_id
_entity_poly.type
_entity_poly.pdbx_seq_one_letter_code
_entity_poly.pdbx_strand_id
1 'polypeptide(L)' 'MCARCAHAEVVRSGRGSVFVRCARSDHDPRFPRYPVLPRLTCPGHEPGAPNLRAGATAG' A
#
# COMPACT_ATOMS: atom_id res chain seq x y z
N MET A 1 -2.66 8.42 -6.49
CA MET A 1 -1.19 8.24 -6.49
C MET A 1 -0.76 6.88 -5.92
N CYS A 2 -1.22 6.48 -4.72
CA CYS A 2 -0.82 5.18 -4.13
C CYS A 2 -1.14 3.95 -5.00
N ALA A 3 -2.28 3.94 -5.72
CA ALA A 3 -2.62 2.87 -6.66
C ALA A 3 -1.67 2.76 -7.89
N ARG A 4 -0.71 3.67 -8.04
CA ARG A 4 0.31 3.68 -9.09
C ARG A 4 1.71 3.90 -8.49
N CYS A 5 1.90 3.55 -7.23
CA CYS A 5 3.16 3.70 -6.52
C CYS A 5 3.88 2.34 -6.47
N ALA A 6 5.18 2.31 -6.76
CA ALA A 6 6.01 1.11 -6.69
C ALA A 6 6.05 0.49 -5.28
N HIS A 7 5.88 1.30 -4.23
CA HIS A 7 5.85 0.84 -2.84
C HIS A 7 4.46 0.47 -2.32
N ALA A 8 3.42 0.55 -3.17
CA ALA A 8 2.08 0.16 -2.75
C ALA A 8 1.90 -1.36 -2.83
N GLU A 9 1.40 -1.93 -1.75
CA GLU A 9 1.02 -3.34 -1.66
C GLU A 9 -0.50 -3.44 -1.52
N VAL A 10 -1.10 -4.40 -2.23
CA VAL A 10 -2.51 -4.73 -2.07
C VAL A 10 -2.65 -5.92 -1.13
N VAL A 11 -3.27 -5.70 0.02
CA VAL A 11 -3.51 -6.72 1.03
C VAL A 11 -4.95 -7.21 0.91
N ARG A 12 -5.15 -8.52 0.86
CA ARG A 12 -6.47 -9.16 0.89
C ARG A 12 -6.66 -9.84 2.24
N SER A 13 -7.71 -9.50 2.96
CA SER A 13 -8.05 -10.18 4.21
C SER A 13 -8.72 -11.53 3.92
N GLY A 14 -8.65 -12.47 4.88
CA GLY A 14 -9.38 -13.74 4.79
C GLY A 14 -10.90 -13.59 4.67
N ARG A 15 -11.45 -12.41 5.03
CA ARG A 15 -12.88 -12.07 4.88
C ARG A 15 -13.21 -11.34 3.57
N GLY A 16 -12.28 -11.30 2.60
CA GLY A 16 -12.50 -10.73 1.27
C GLY A 16 -12.34 -9.22 1.15
N SER A 17 -11.96 -8.53 2.24
CA SER A 17 -11.69 -7.09 2.18
C SER A 17 -10.35 -6.82 1.50
N VAL A 18 -10.26 -5.74 0.73
CA VAL A 18 -9.04 -5.33 0.03
C VAL A 18 -8.57 -3.98 0.56
N PHE A 19 -7.29 -3.90 0.94
CA PHE A 19 -6.67 -2.69 1.46
C PHE A 19 -5.35 -2.39 0.73
N VAL A 20 -4.93 -1.13 0.74
CA VAL A 20 -3.61 -0.72 0.24
C VAL A 20 -2.72 -0.37 1.43
N ARG A 21 -1.51 -0.91 1.44
CA ARG A 21 -0.45 -0.57 2.41
C ARG A 21 0.74 0.08 1.71
N CYS A 22 1.44 0.95 2.43
CA CYS A 22 2.74 1.50 2.01
C CYS A 22 3.89 0.65 2.59
N ALA A 23 4.67 -0.02 1.73
CA ALA A 23 5.84 -0.81 2.16
C ALA A 23 6.92 0.04 2.86
N ARG A 24 7.03 1.33 2.51
CA ARG A 24 7.98 2.24 3.17
C ARG A 24 7.72 2.46 4.65
N SER A 25 6.49 2.25 5.11
CA SER A 25 6.16 2.37 6.54
C SER A 25 6.91 1.36 7.42
N ASP A 26 7.45 0.29 6.83
CA ASP A 26 8.19 -0.74 7.55
C ASP A 26 9.55 -0.23 8.06
N HIS A 27 10.13 0.77 7.40
CA HIS A 27 11.46 1.31 7.73
C HIS A 27 11.49 2.83 7.88
N ASP A 28 10.43 3.55 7.52
CA ASP A 28 10.34 4.99 7.67
C ASP A 28 8.96 5.42 8.23
N PRO A 29 8.91 5.84 9.51
CA PRO A 29 7.66 6.16 10.21
C PRO A 29 6.97 7.43 9.69
N ARG A 30 7.62 8.23 8.83
CA ARG A 30 6.99 9.39 8.16
C ARG A 30 5.93 8.93 7.16
N PHE A 31 5.96 7.68 6.73
CA PHE A 31 4.98 7.09 5.82
C PHE A 31 3.95 6.28 6.60
N PRO A 32 2.66 6.65 6.57
CA PRO A 32 1.63 5.85 7.24
C PRO A 32 1.48 4.49 6.56
N ARG A 33 1.41 3.42 7.36
CA ARG A 33 1.24 2.03 6.89
C ARG A 33 -0.01 1.88 6.03
N TYR A 34 -1.11 2.49 6.45
CA TYR A 34 -2.38 2.49 5.73
C TYR A 34 -2.75 3.94 5.40
N PRO A 35 -2.34 4.49 4.23
CA PRO A 35 -2.67 5.86 3.87
C PRO A 35 -4.17 6.01 3.59
N VAL A 36 -4.76 7.12 4.05
CA VAL A 36 -6.14 7.50 3.68
C VAL A 36 -6.20 7.71 2.16
N LEU A 37 -7.19 7.06 1.51
CA LEU A 37 -7.38 7.13 0.07
C LEU A 37 -8.58 8.01 -0.32
N PRO A 38 -8.51 8.73 -1.46
CA PRO A 38 -7.38 8.78 -2.40
C PRO A 38 -6.26 9.71 -1.89
N ARG A 39 -5.06 9.14 -1.68
CA ARG A 39 -3.86 9.93 -1.38
C ARG A 39 -3.40 10.64 -2.66
N LEU A 40 -3.63 11.95 -2.72
CA LEU A 40 -3.30 12.78 -3.88
C LEU A 40 -1.85 13.26 -3.88
N THR A 41 -1.26 13.42 -2.69
CA THR A 41 0.13 13.85 -2.51
C THR A 41 0.90 12.88 -1.59
N CYS A 42 2.08 12.45 -2.03
CA CYS A 42 2.97 11.61 -1.24
C CYS A 42 4.43 12.00 -1.55
N PRO A 43 5.21 12.45 -0.56
CA PRO A 43 6.60 12.90 -0.79
C PRO A 43 7.54 11.78 -1.24
N GLY A 44 7.15 10.52 -1.03
CA GLY A 44 7.90 9.37 -1.53
C GLY A 44 7.36 8.80 -2.84
N HIS A 45 6.31 9.34 -3.45
CA HIS A 45 5.70 8.67 -4.60
C HIS A 45 6.71 8.31 -5.69
N GLU A 46 6.78 7.02 -6.01
CA GLU A 46 7.58 6.49 -7.10
C GLU A 46 6.63 5.79 -8.07
N PRO A 47 6.54 6.21 -9.34
CA PRO A 47 5.66 5.60 -10.33
C PRO A 47 5.95 4.10 -10.51
N GLY A 48 4.91 3.28 -10.49
CA GLY A 48 5.02 1.83 -10.70
C GLY A 48 3.69 1.13 -10.50
N ALA A 49 3.56 -0.10 -11.01
CA ALA A 49 2.40 -0.92 -10.70
C ALA A 49 2.49 -1.38 -9.23
N PRO A 50 1.40 -1.30 -8.44
CA PRO A 50 1.38 -1.89 -7.11
C PRO A 50 1.70 -3.37 -7.18
N ASN A 51 2.32 -3.90 -6.13
CA ASN A 51 2.51 -5.33 -5.97
C ASN A 51 1.15 -6.01 -5.71
N LEU A 52 0.47 -6.40 -6.78
CA LEU A 52 -0.84 -7.05 -6.76
C LEU A 52 -0.78 -8.51 -6.26
N ARG A 53 0.42 -9.09 -6.11
CA ARG A 53 0.62 -10.50 -5.76
C ARG A 53 0.66 -10.79 -4.26
N ALA A 54 0.81 -9.77 -3.40
CA ALA A 54 1.04 -9.96 -1.97
C ALA A 54 -0.27 -9.95 -1.15
N GLY A 55 -1.18 -10.87 -1.46
CA GLY A 55 -2.29 -11.20 -0.56
C GLY A 55 -1.85 -12.26 0.44
N ALA A 56 -1.18 -11.87 1.53
CA ALA A 56 -1.05 -12.76 2.68
C ALA A 56 -2.47 -13.07 3.19
N THR A 57 -2.91 -14.31 3.02
CA THR A 57 -4.07 -14.87 3.71
C THR A 57 -3.85 -14.68 5.21
N ALA A 58 -4.45 -13.63 5.77
CA ALA A 58 -4.65 -13.55 7.21
C ALA A 58 -5.63 -14.67 7.56
N GLY A 59 -5.07 -15.79 8.02
CA GLY A 59 -5.78 -16.87 8.70
C GLY A 59 -6.28 -16.43 10.07
#